data_AF-O28154-F1
#
_entry.id   AF-O28154-F1
#
_cell.length_a   1.000
_cell.length_b   1.000
_cell.length_c   1.000
_cell.angle_alpha   90.00
_cell.angle_beta   90.00
_cell.angle_gamma   90.00
#
_symmetry.space_group_name_H-M   'P 1'
#
loop_
_entity.id
_entity.type
_entity.pdbx_description
1 polymer ?
#
loop_
_entity_poly.entity_id
_entity_poly.type
_entity_poly.pdbx_seq_one_letter_code
_entity_poly.pdbx_strand_id
1 'polypeptide(L)'
;MHPKSPLTMQQSSVFIDSEVLLDDRKFAEAMLLKKDKAGLSRADMVFVLRNLLRLKYYPVAVKFFYDEAEVEKFKAEHEYLVACNPFTFCHFCAESRQKGDVLFGERRTLGCSNARYLFGWKDYDENEIKSHMKYVKDREQAERFVKTKPRLPEGLLAFATAPLHKAKFEPDLVFIICDVLQSYHLYNDYAAAMDVHPIRPNFMMNSAACGGAVWSYVENTINIVPMCSGSYTAGKTEQGEINVFIPWAHFEKLVVRLLERTASQGGASFPRTGETYPGFDICKLCNFLLFRKPKEDE
;
A
#
# COMPACT_ATOMS: atom_id res chain seq x y z
N MET A 1 16.83 -42.15 -27.82
CA MET A 1 17.15 -40.95 -28.62
C MET A 1 15.87 -40.15 -28.83
N HIS A 2 15.68 -39.07 -28.07
CA HIS A 2 14.63 -38.09 -28.34
C HIS A 2 15.32 -36.79 -28.78
N PRO A 3 14.94 -36.19 -29.91
CA PRO A 3 15.54 -34.95 -30.35
C PRO A 3 15.02 -33.80 -29.48
N LYS A 4 15.94 -33.07 -28.85
CA LYS A 4 15.64 -31.75 -28.28
C LYS A 4 15.42 -30.81 -29.46
N SER A 5 14.18 -30.35 -29.63
CA SER A 5 13.87 -29.18 -30.46
C SER A 5 14.55 -27.95 -29.85
N PRO A 6 15.35 -27.17 -30.60
CA PRO A 6 15.85 -25.90 -30.12
C PRO A 6 14.71 -24.87 -30.15
N LEU A 7 14.35 -24.35 -28.97
CA LEU A 7 13.51 -23.16 -28.84
C LEU A 7 14.29 -21.97 -29.42
N THR A 8 13.96 -21.56 -30.64
CA THR A 8 14.37 -20.27 -31.20
C THR A 8 13.51 -19.17 -30.60
N MET A 9 13.92 -18.64 -29.45
CA MET A 9 13.44 -17.35 -28.97
C MET A 9 14.18 -16.25 -29.73
N GLN A 10 13.54 -15.65 -30.73
CA GLN A 10 13.89 -14.29 -31.17
C GLN A 10 13.40 -13.32 -30.08
N GLN A 11 14.18 -13.14 -29.02
CA GLN A 11 14.02 -12.01 -28.10
C GLN A 11 14.78 -10.83 -28.69
N SER A 12 14.06 -9.77 -29.08
CA SER A 12 14.68 -8.44 -29.14
C SER A 12 15.25 -8.16 -27.75
N SER A 13 16.56 -8.10 -27.61
CA SER A 13 17.21 -7.83 -26.33
C SER A 13 16.91 -6.39 -25.91
N VAL A 14 15.85 -6.20 -25.13
CA VAL A 14 15.60 -4.94 -24.44
C VAL A 14 16.60 -4.88 -23.29
N PHE A 15 17.67 -4.12 -23.47
CA PHE A 15 18.62 -3.84 -22.40
C PHE A 15 18.00 -2.81 -21.45
N ILE A 16 18.08 -3.07 -20.14
CA ILE A 16 17.70 -2.11 -19.12
C ILE A 16 18.90 -1.18 -18.90
N ASP A 17 18.72 0.11 -19.16
CA ASP A 17 19.71 1.12 -18.83
C ASP A 17 19.68 1.40 -17.32
N SER A 18 20.59 0.78 -16.58
CA SER A 18 20.67 0.93 -15.13
C SER A 18 21.09 2.33 -14.68
N GLU A 19 21.78 3.10 -15.52
CA GLU A 19 22.16 4.49 -15.16
C GLU A 19 20.90 5.37 -15.08
N VAL A 20 19.97 5.19 -16.03
CA VAL A 20 18.67 5.85 -15.98
C VAL A 20 17.90 5.47 -14.73
N LEU A 21 17.96 4.21 -14.27
CA LEU A 21 17.27 3.77 -13.06
C LEU A 21 17.84 4.37 -11.78
N LEU A 22 19.11 4.76 -11.77
CA LEU A 22 19.78 5.36 -10.61
C LEU A 22 19.77 6.90 -10.63
N ASP A 23 19.34 7.51 -11.72
CA ASP A 23 19.12 8.95 -11.87
C ASP A 23 17.63 9.26 -11.68
N ASP A 24 17.24 9.65 -10.46
CA ASP A 24 15.85 9.90 -10.08
C ASP A 24 15.12 10.82 -11.06
N ARG A 25 15.80 11.87 -11.58
CA ARG A 25 15.22 12.82 -12.53
C ARG A 25 14.98 12.18 -13.88
N LYS A 26 16.01 11.58 -14.49
CA LYS A 26 15.87 10.92 -15.80
C LYS A 26 14.88 9.77 -15.74
N PHE A 27 14.90 9.00 -14.65
CA PHE A 27 13.91 7.98 -14.38
C PHE A 27 12.50 8.56 -14.38
N ALA A 28 12.26 9.65 -13.63
CA ALA A 28 10.96 10.28 -13.56
C ALA A 28 10.47 10.81 -14.92
N GLU A 29 11.34 11.50 -15.67
CA GLU A 29 11.06 11.98 -17.02
C GLU A 29 10.72 10.82 -17.99
N ALA A 30 11.46 9.71 -17.92
CA ALA A 30 11.18 8.52 -18.73
C ALA A 30 9.84 7.86 -18.38
N MET A 31 9.50 7.79 -17.09
CA MET A 31 8.21 7.24 -16.64
C MET A 31 7.03 8.13 -16.99
N LEU A 32 7.19 9.47 -16.95
CA LEU A 32 6.18 10.41 -17.44
C LEU A 32 5.98 10.29 -18.95
N LEU A 33 7.07 10.17 -19.72
CA LEU A 33 6.98 9.93 -21.16
C LEU A 33 6.26 8.60 -21.47
N LYS A 34 6.51 7.56 -20.67
CA LYS A 34 5.81 6.27 -20.79
C LYS A 34 4.31 6.43 -20.48
N LYS A 35 3.97 7.12 -19.39
CA LYS A 35 2.58 7.43 -19.02
C LYS A 35 1.85 8.11 -20.17
N ASP A 36 2.44 9.12 -20.79
CA ASP A 36 1.79 9.87 -21.88
C ASP A 36 1.63 9.04 -23.16
N LYS A 37 2.55 8.10 -23.44
CA LYS A 37 2.51 7.25 -24.64
C LYS A 37 1.67 5.99 -24.51
N ALA A 38 1.65 5.37 -23.33
CA ALA A 38 1.13 4.03 -23.13
C ALA A 38 0.41 3.81 -21.78
N GLY A 39 0.34 4.83 -20.91
CA GLY A 39 -0.12 4.71 -19.54
C GLY A 39 0.89 4.04 -18.61
N LEU A 40 0.58 4.05 -17.31
CA LEU A 40 1.36 3.33 -16.30
C LEU A 40 0.66 2.01 -15.95
N SER A 41 1.39 0.91 -16.05
CA SER A 41 0.92 -0.37 -15.52
C SER A 41 1.01 -0.41 -13.99
N ARG A 42 0.34 -1.40 -13.37
CA ARG A 42 0.49 -1.70 -11.94
C ARG A 42 1.95 -2.00 -11.57
N ALA A 43 2.68 -2.68 -12.45
CA ALA A 43 4.10 -2.96 -12.25
C ALA A 43 4.94 -1.67 -12.28
N ASP A 44 4.63 -0.74 -13.19
CA ASP A 44 5.29 0.55 -13.27
C ASP A 44 5.09 1.36 -11.99
N MET A 45 3.86 1.45 -11.49
CA MET A 45 3.58 2.18 -10.25
C MET A 45 4.30 1.56 -9.04
N VAL A 46 4.33 0.23 -8.92
CA VAL A 46 5.11 -0.45 -7.88
C VAL A 46 6.59 -0.15 -8.02
N PHE A 47 7.12 -0.19 -9.25
CA PHE A 47 8.52 0.06 -9.52
C PHE A 47 8.90 1.51 -9.22
N VAL A 48 8.06 2.49 -9.57
CA VAL A 48 8.25 3.90 -9.21
C VAL A 48 8.37 4.08 -7.70
N LEU A 49 7.45 3.52 -6.92
CA LEU A 49 7.51 3.65 -5.46
C LEU A 49 8.73 2.97 -4.85
N ARG A 50 9.16 1.81 -5.37
CA ARG A 50 10.39 1.15 -4.92
C ARG A 50 11.64 1.91 -5.34
N ASN A 51 11.66 2.48 -6.55
CA ASN A 51 12.80 3.17 -7.13
C ASN A 51 12.92 4.63 -6.74
N LEU A 52 11.87 5.28 -6.24
CA LEU A 52 11.95 6.67 -5.76
C LEU A 52 11.80 6.77 -4.26
N LEU A 53 11.01 5.90 -3.61
CA LEU A 53 10.80 5.94 -2.16
C LEU A 53 11.40 4.74 -1.43
N ARG A 54 12.15 3.86 -2.10
CA ARG A 54 12.83 2.70 -1.50
C ARG A 54 11.89 1.81 -0.66
N LEU A 55 10.63 1.66 -1.09
CA LEU A 55 9.66 0.83 -0.36
C LEU A 55 10.18 -0.62 -0.21
N LYS A 56 10.23 -1.10 1.04
CA LYS A 56 10.68 -2.45 1.39
C LYS A 56 9.72 -3.50 0.82
N TYR A 57 8.41 -3.33 1.04
CA TYR A 57 7.37 -4.30 0.68
C TYR A 57 6.62 -3.91 -0.59
N TYR A 58 5.87 -4.86 -1.14
CA TYR A 58 4.94 -4.55 -2.22
C TYR A 58 3.72 -3.79 -1.67
N PRO A 59 3.26 -2.71 -2.34
CA PRO A 59 1.91 -2.22 -2.18
C PRO A 59 0.90 -3.35 -2.39
N VAL A 60 -0.09 -3.48 -1.51
CA VAL A 60 -1.10 -4.54 -1.55
C VAL A 60 -2.36 -4.01 -2.20
N ALA A 61 -2.75 -4.58 -3.33
CA ALA A 61 -4.08 -4.44 -3.90
C ALA A 61 -5.09 -5.17 -3.00
N VAL A 62 -6.17 -4.49 -2.62
CA VAL A 62 -7.28 -5.05 -1.85
C VAL A 62 -8.57 -4.86 -2.64
N LYS A 63 -9.34 -5.95 -2.82
CA LYS A 63 -10.68 -5.93 -3.42
C LYS A 63 -11.71 -6.52 -2.46
N PHE A 64 -12.88 -5.90 -2.38
CA PHE A 64 -14.08 -6.36 -1.69
C PHE A 64 -15.11 -6.79 -2.74
N PHE A 65 -15.68 -7.99 -2.57
CA PHE A 65 -16.64 -8.54 -3.53
C PHE A 65 -18.05 -8.49 -2.95
N TYR A 66 -18.98 -7.88 -3.67
CA TYR A 66 -20.41 -7.81 -3.33
C TYR A 66 -21.30 -8.54 -4.34
N ASP A 67 -20.73 -8.95 -5.49
CA ASP A 67 -21.41 -9.66 -6.56
C ASP A 67 -20.82 -11.07 -6.72
N GLU A 68 -21.69 -12.09 -6.72
CA GLU A 68 -21.33 -13.49 -6.96
C GLU A 68 -20.67 -13.65 -8.34
N ALA A 69 -21.10 -12.91 -9.36
CA ALA A 69 -20.50 -12.99 -10.69
C ALA A 69 -19.04 -12.50 -10.69
N GLU A 70 -18.72 -11.46 -9.92
CA GLU A 70 -17.33 -11.01 -9.75
C GLU A 70 -16.47 -12.04 -9.00
N VAL A 71 -17.05 -12.72 -7.99
CA VAL A 71 -16.37 -13.78 -7.25
C VAL A 71 -16.03 -14.95 -8.17
N GLU A 72 -17.01 -15.44 -8.93
CA GLU A 72 -16.79 -16.58 -9.83
C GLU A 72 -15.85 -16.24 -10.98
N LYS A 73 -15.94 -15.02 -11.52
CA LYS A 73 -14.95 -14.51 -12.48
C LYS A 73 -13.54 -14.47 -11.90
N PHE A 74 -13.39 -13.95 -10.67
CA PHE A 74 -12.09 -13.92 -9.99
C PHE A 74 -11.52 -15.34 -9.88
N LYS A 75 -12.30 -16.29 -9.37
CA LYS A 75 -11.86 -17.68 -9.17
C LYS A 75 -11.50 -18.38 -10.49
N ALA A 76 -12.20 -18.07 -11.58
CA ALA A 76 -11.94 -18.67 -12.89
C ALA A 76 -10.69 -18.11 -13.59
N GLU A 77 -10.42 -16.82 -13.43
CA GLU A 77 -9.38 -16.12 -14.21
C GLU A 77 -8.04 -15.97 -13.47
N HIS A 78 -7.99 -16.26 -12.17
CA HIS A 78 -6.83 -15.97 -11.33
C HIS A 78 -6.31 -17.22 -10.63
N GLU A 79 -4.99 -17.31 -10.54
CA GLU A 79 -4.34 -18.21 -9.59
C GLU A 79 -4.34 -17.52 -8.21
N TYR A 80 -4.90 -18.19 -7.21
CA TYR A 80 -5.01 -17.66 -5.84
C TYR A 80 -4.82 -18.77 -4.81
N LEU A 81 -4.41 -18.37 -3.60
CA LEU A 81 -4.35 -19.26 -2.44
C LEU A 81 -5.46 -18.90 -1.45
N VAL A 82 -5.86 -19.88 -0.65
CA VAL A 82 -6.83 -19.73 0.45
C VAL A 82 -6.17 -20.10 1.76
N ALA A 83 -6.65 -19.52 2.85
CA ALA A 83 -6.13 -19.85 4.17
C ALA A 83 -6.59 -21.25 4.61
N CYS A 84 -5.63 -22.09 5.01
CA CYS A 84 -5.93 -23.42 5.57
C CYS A 84 -6.56 -23.36 6.99
N ASN A 85 -6.40 -22.23 7.67
CA ASN A 85 -6.97 -21.95 8.99
C ASN A 85 -7.58 -20.54 9.00
N PRO A 86 -8.49 -20.22 9.92
CA PRO A 86 -8.98 -18.86 10.07
C PRO A 86 -7.85 -17.89 10.44
N PHE A 87 -7.47 -17.01 9.50
CA PHE A 87 -6.42 -16.01 9.68
C PHE A 87 -7.00 -14.60 9.82
N THR A 88 -6.20 -13.66 10.32
CA THR A 88 -6.60 -12.26 10.40
C THR A 88 -6.39 -11.56 9.06
N PHE A 89 -7.14 -10.48 8.77
CA PHE A 89 -6.90 -9.65 7.59
C PHE A 89 -5.44 -9.16 7.50
N CYS A 90 -4.81 -8.88 8.65
CA CYS A 90 -3.39 -8.53 8.70
C CYS A 90 -2.48 -9.63 8.14
N HIS A 91 -2.79 -10.91 8.36
CA HIS A 91 -2.01 -12.02 7.79
C HIS A 91 -2.15 -12.08 6.27
N PHE A 92 -3.36 -11.90 5.73
CA PHE A 92 -3.59 -11.83 4.28
C PHE A 92 -2.74 -10.73 3.65
N CYS A 93 -2.79 -9.51 4.21
CA CYS A 93 -1.98 -8.41 3.72
C CYS A 93 -0.47 -8.64 3.90
N ALA A 94 -0.05 -9.27 5.00
CA ALA A 94 1.36 -9.57 5.24
C ALA A 94 1.92 -10.57 4.23
N GLU A 95 1.17 -11.63 3.93
CA GLU A 95 1.56 -12.65 2.96
C GLU A 95 1.63 -12.06 1.54
N SER A 96 0.64 -11.25 1.14
CA SER A 96 0.68 -10.53 -0.14
C SER A 96 1.85 -9.54 -0.21
N ARG A 97 2.14 -8.74 0.84
CA ARG A 97 3.20 -7.72 0.76
C ARG A 97 4.63 -8.28 0.85
N GLN A 98 4.82 -9.41 1.55
CA GLN A 98 6.14 -9.99 1.83
C GLN A 98 6.49 -11.16 0.91
N LYS A 99 5.63 -12.19 0.86
CA LYS A 99 5.87 -13.39 0.05
C LYS A 99 5.44 -13.19 -1.40
N GLY A 100 4.42 -12.37 -1.61
CA GLY A 100 4.01 -11.98 -2.96
C GLY A 100 2.86 -12.79 -3.52
N ASP A 101 2.00 -13.34 -2.65
CA ASP A 101 0.89 -14.22 -3.06
C ASP A 101 -0.42 -13.46 -3.28
N VAL A 102 -1.21 -13.96 -4.24
CA VAL A 102 -2.60 -13.57 -4.45
C VAL A 102 -3.46 -14.46 -3.55
N LEU A 103 -4.24 -13.85 -2.66
CA LEU A 103 -5.01 -14.54 -1.64
C LEU A 103 -6.48 -14.20 -1.76
N PHE A 104 -7.32 -15.19 -1.50
CA PHE A 104 -8.76 -15.05 -1.45
C PHE A 104 -9.27 -15.39 -0.05
N GLY A 105 -10.10 -14.51 0.50
CA GLY A 105 -10.64 -14.61 1.85
C GLY A 105 -12.16 -14.55 1.87
N GLU A 106 -12.77 -15.50 2.55
CA GLU A 106 -14.20 -15.59 2.81
C GLU A 106 -14.50 -15.45 4.31
N ARG A 107 -15.79 -15.36 4.66
CA ARG A 107 -16.26 -15.29 6.05
C ARG A 107 -15.64 -16.36 6.95
N ARG A 108 -15.53 -17.60 6.45
CA ARG A 108 -14.95 -18.74 7.19
C ARG A 108 -13.44 -18.62 7.42
N THR A 109 -12.70 -18.06 6.46
CA THR A 109 -11.24 -17.97 6.50
C THR A 109 -10.73 -16.73 7.23
N LEU A 110 -11.57 -15.71 7.45
CA LEU A 110 -11.23 -14.57 8.29
C LEU A 110 -11.52 -14.89 9.76
N GLY A 111 -10.52 -15.21 10.58
CA GLY A 111 -10.69 -15.55 12.01
C GLY A 111 -10.74 -14.35 12.96
N CYS A 112 -10.37 -13.14 12.53
CA CYS A 112 -10.36 -11.98 13.42
C CYS A 112 -11.77 -11.44 13.68
N SER A 113 -12.24 -11.55 14.93
CA SER A 113 -13.55 -11.03 15.37
C SER A 113 -13.76 -9.56 15.00
N ASN A 114 -12.79 -8.70 15.30
CA ASN A 114 -12.86 -7.27 14.97
C ASN A 114 -13.01 -7.10 13.45
N ALA A 115 -12.16 -7.71 12.64
CA ALA A 115 -12.27 -7.57 11.18
C ALA A 115 -13.63 -8.07 10.65
N ARG A 116 -14.18 -9.17 11.19
CA ARG A 116 -15.54 -9.63 10.83
C ARG A 116 -16.61 -8.58 11.14
N TYR A 117 -16.50 -7.87 12.26
CA TYR A 117 -17.44 -6.80 12.61
C TYR A 117 -17.33 -5.62 11.64
N LEU A 118 -16.11 -5.17 11.34
CA LEU A 118 -15.89 -4.10 10.38
C LEU A 118 -16.28 -4.50 8.94
N PHE A 119 -16.24 -5.79 8.60
CA PHE A 119 -16.59 -6.28 7.26
C PHE A 119 -18.07 -6.62 7.10
N GLY A 120 -18.92 -6.33 8.10
CA GLY A 120 -20.35 -6.66 8.05
C GLY A 120 -20.66 -8.16 8.19
N TRP A 121 -19.66 -8.99 8.48
CA TRP A 121 -19.83 -10.44 8.63
C TRP A 121 -20.26 -10.88 10.02
N LYS A 122 -20.36 -9.96 10.96
CA LYS A 122 -21.03 -10.19 12.24
C LYS A 122 -21.58 -8.88 12.79
N ASP A 123 -22.58 -9.02 13.63
CA ASP A 123 -23.12 -7.89 14.39
C ASP A 123 -22.26 -7.52 15.58
N TYR A 124 -22.62 -6.39 16.16
CA TYR A 124 -22.11 -5.94 17.45
C TYR A 124 -22.44 -6.99 18.52
N ASP A 125 -21.44 -7.38 19.30
CA ASP A 125 -21.60 -8.36 20.38
C ASP A 125 -20.74 -8.03 21.61
N GLU A 126 -20.96 -8.76 22.70
CA GLU A 126 -20.19 -8.64 23.93
C GLU A 126 -18.70 -8.90 23.76
N ASN A 127 -18.32 -9.72 22.78
CA ASN A 127 -16.91 -10.02 22.53
C ASN A 127 -16.19 -8.80 21.96
N GLU A 128 -16.86 -7.96 21.18
CA GLU A 128 -16.28 -6.69 20.72
C GLU A 128 -15.97 -5.76 21.90
N ILE A 129 -16.90 -5.63 22.86
CA ILE A 129 -16.70 -4.82 24.08
C ILE A 129 -15.54 -5.38 24.88
N LYS A 130 -15.56 -6.69 25.20
CA LYS A 130 -14.49 -7.38 25.95
C LYS A 130 -13.13 -7.19 25.30
N SER A 131 -13.04 -7.31 23.98
CA SER A 131 -11.78 -7.12 23.26
C SER A 131 -11.25 -5.68 23.30
N HIS A 132 -12.14 -4.71 23.55
CA HIS A 132 -11.82 -3.29 23.61
C HIS A 132 -11.49 -2.81 25.03
N MET A 133 -11.91 -3.55 26.07
CA MET A 133 -11.74 -3.15 27.49
C MET A 133 -10.31 -2.80 27.88
N LYS A 134 -9.29 -3.43 27.28
CA LYS A 134 -7.88 -3.13 27.57
C LYS A 134 -7.42 -1.74 27.13
N TYR A 135 -8.23 -1.03 26.33
CA TYR A 135 -7.92 0.30 25.79
C TYR A 135 -8.70 1.43 26.47
N VAL A 136 -9.79 1.10 27.17
CA VAL A 136 -10.74 2.09 27.70
C VAL A 136 -10.78 2.06 29.23
N LYS A 137 -11.41 3.08 29.82
CA LYS A 137 -11.56 3.20 31.28
C LYS A 137 -12.63 2.27 31.84
N ASP A 138 -13.72 2.10 31.12
CA ASP A 138 -14.90 1.36 31.56
C ASP A 138 -15.68 0.78 30.38
N ARG A 139 -16.66 -0.05 30.72
CA ARG A 139 -17.49 -0.77 29.76
C ARG A 139 -18.32 0.16 28.88
N GLU A 140 -18.85 1.25 29.44
CA GLU A 140 -19.69 2.19 28.72
C GLU A 140 -18.86 2.90 27.63
N GLN A 141 -17.62 3.28 27.96
CA GLN A 141 -16.68 3.83 27.00
C GLN A 141 -16.30 2.81 25.92
N ALA A 142 -16.07 1.53 26.26
CA ALA A 142 -15.82 0.48 25.26
C ALA A 142 -17.00 0.37 24.28
N GLU A 143 -18.23 0.34 24.79
CA GLU A 143 -19.42 0.27 23.95
C GLU A 143 -19.53 1.46 23.00
N ARG A 144 -19.36 2.69 23.49
CA ARG A 144 -19.39 3.89 22.64
C ARG A 144 -18.31 3.83 21.56
N PHE A 145 -17.07 3.46 21.90
CA PHE A 145 -15.95 3.43 20.95
C PHE A 145 -16.00 2.27 19.95
N VAL A 146 -16.57 1.13 20.32
CA VAL A 146 -16.80 0.04 19.35
C VAL A 146 -17.82 0.47 18.29
N LYS A 147 -18.85 1.23 18.68
CA LYS A 147 -19.89 1.73 17.77
C LYS A 147 -19.38 2.80 16.79
N THR A 148 -18.24 3.45 17.06
CA THR A 148 -17.64 4.42 16.11
C THR A 148 -16.76 3.76 15.04
N LYS A 149 -16.51 2.44 15.11
CA LYS A 149 -15.68 1.76 14.12
C LYS A 149 -16.38 1.79 12.75
N PRO A 150 -15.65 2.09 11.66
CA PRO A 150 -16.22 2.08 10.33
C PRO A 150 -16.61 0.64 9.94
N ARG A 151 -17.70 0.50 9.18
CA ARG A 151 -18.17 -0.78 8.65
C ARG A 151 -18.29 -0.69 7.15
N LEU A 152 -17.95 -1.78 6.46
CA LEU A 152 -18.29 -1.95 5.05
C LEU A 152 -19.81 -1.97 4.89
N PRO A 153 -20.32 -1.60 3.71
CA PRO A 153 -21.69 -1.91 3.32
C PRO A 153 -22.02 -3.39 3.57
N GLU A 154 -23.29 -3.65 3.89
CA GLU A 154 -23.77 -5.02 4.05
C GLU A 154 -23.72 -5.78 2.73
N GLY A 155 -23.64 -7.12 2.80
CA GLY A 155 -23.63 -7.99 1.62
C GLY A 155 -22.24 -8.35 1.08
N LEU A 156 -21.17 -8.06 1.81
CA LEU A 156 -19.82 -8.53 1.44
C LEU A 156 -19.79 -10.06 1.35
N LEU A 157 -19.32 -10.59 0.21
CA LEU A 157 -19.19 -12.03 -0.05
C LEU A 157 -17.78 -12.53 0.27
N ALA A 158 -16.77 -11.79 -0.19
CA ALA A 158 -15.37 -12.15 -0.06
C ALA A 158 -14.46 -10.91 -0.17
N PHE A 159 -13.17 -11.10 0.07
CA PHE A 159 -12.13 -10.14 -0.27
C PHE A 159 -10.92 -10.85 -0.92
N ALA A 160 -10.13 -10.09 -1.68
CA ALA A 160 -8.84 -10.55 -2.18
C ALA A 160 -7.72 -9.59 -1.80
N THR A 161 -6.53 -10.13 -1.56
CA THR A 161 -5.30 -9.35 -1.41
C THR A 161 -4.24 -9.85 -2.38
N ALA A 162 -3.46 -8.95 -2.96
CA ALA A 162 -2.38 -9.30 -3.87
C ALA A 162 -1.27 -8.24 -3.84
N PRO A 163 -0.01 -8.56 -4.17
CA PRO A 163 0.93 -7.54 -4.61
C PRO A 163 0.31 -6.78 -5.79
N LEU A 164 0.37 -5.46 -5.77
CA LEU A 164 -0.30 -4.65 -6.77
C LEU A 164 0.12 -5.02 -8.21
N HIS A 165 1.40 -5.31 -8.44
CA HIS A 165 1.92 -5.72 -9.76
C HIS A 165 1.43 -7.11 -10.23
N LYS A 166 0.92 -7.96 -9.34
CA LYS A 166 0.32 -9.27 -9.67
C LYS A 166 -1.21 -9.26 -9.66
N ALA A 167 -1.83 -8.19 -9.15
CA ALA A 167 -3.27 -8.06 -9.19
C ALA A 167 -3.72 -7.97 -10.65
N LYS A 168 -4.44 -8.99 -11.14
CA LYS A 168 -5.08 -8.98 -12.46
C LYS A 168 -6.56 -8.55 -12.39
N PHE A 169 -7.07 -8.29 -11.19
CA PHE A 169 -8.36 -7.67 -10.89
C PHE A 169 -8.19 -6.19 -10.60
N GLU A 170 -9.26 -5.41 -10.72
CA GLU A 170 -9.30 -4.02 -10.27
C GLU A 170 -9.47 -3.94 -8.74
N PRO A 171 -8.49 -3.40 -7.99
CA PRO A 171 -8.63 -3.24 -6.56
C PRO A 171 -9.55 -2.06 -6.21
N ASP A 172 -10.10 -2.08 -5.01
CA ASP A 172 -10.83 -0.93 -4.47
C ASP A 172 -9.86 0.04 -3.77
N LEU A 173 -8.81 -0.51 -3.16
CA LEU A 173 -7.79 0.28 -2.47
C LEU A 173 -6.41 -0.38 -2.54
N VAL A 174 -5.39 0.46 -2.34
CA VAL A 174 -4.00 0.06 -2.18
C VAL A 174 -3.60 0.26 -0.72
N PHE A 175 -3.17 -0.82 -0.07
CA PHE A 175 -2.64 -0.81 1.28
C PHE A 175 -1.11 -0.90 1.24
N ILE A 176 -0.44 0.09 1.81
CA ILE A 176 1.02 0.20 1.90
C ILE A 176 1.43 0.15 3.36
N ILE A 177 2.48 -0.62 3.63
CA ILE A 177 3.25 -0.54 4.87
C ILE A 177 4.61 0.03 4.52
N CYS A 178 4.94 1.15 5.14
CA CYS A 178 6.14 1.93 4.88
C CYS A 178 6.64 2.55 6.19
N ASP A 179 7.81 3.20 6.17
CA ASP A 179 8.25 4.01 7.30
C ASP A 179 7.49 5.35 7.38
N VAL A 180 7.68 6.09 8.46
CA VAL A 180 7.00 7.37 8.72
C VAL A 180 7.40 8.45 7.72
N LEU A 181 8.63 8.44 7.23
CA LEU A 181 9.09 9.43 6.26
C LEU A 181 8.54 9.14 4.86
N GLN A 182 8.46 7.87 4.46
CA GLN A 182 7.78 7.43 3.25
C GLN A 182 6.31 7.83 3.27
N SER A 183 5.61 7.65 4.41
CA SER A 183 4.19 8.04 4.51
C SER A 183 4.00 9.56 4.40
N TYR A 184 4.95 10.36 4.90
CA TYR A 184 4.97 11.80 4.68
C TYR A 184 5.09 12.16 3.19
N HIS A 185 5.97 11.48 2.44
CA HIS A 185 6.07 11.70 0.99
C HIS A 185 4.76 11.34 0.27
N LEU A 186 4.22 10.14 0.56
CA LEU A 186 2.96 9.67 0.00
C LEU A 186 1.79 10.63 0.31
N TYR A 187 1.70 11.13 1.53
CA TYR A 187 0.68 12.10 1.94
C TYR A 187 0.77 13.40 1.14
N ASN A 188 1.96 14.00 1.04
CA ASN A 188 2.10 15.29 0.36
C ASN A 188 1.82 15.17 -1.13
N ASP A 189 2.29 14.10 -1.77
CA ASP A 189 2.00 13.84 -3.18
C ASP A 189 0.50 13.52 -3.39
N TYR A 190 -0.16 12.80 -2.47
CA TYR A 190 -1.61 12.61 -2.50
C TYR A 190 -2.38 13.94 -2.37
N ALA A 191 -2.06 14.72 -1.34
CA ALA A 191 -2.77 15.96 -1.02
C ALA A 191 -2.68 16.96 -2.17
N ALA A 192 -1.51 17.08 -2.81
CA ALA A 192 -1.33 17.88 -4.00
C ALA A 192 -2.05 17.30 -5.23
N ALA A 193 -1.99 15.98 -5.46
CA ALA A 193 -2.64 15.34 -6.61
C ALA A 193 -4.17 15.45 -6.57
N MET A 194 -4.74 15.48 -5.36
CA MET A 194 -6.19 15.49 -5.14
C MET A 194 -6.72 16.87 -4.74
N ASP A 195 -5.86 17.90 -4.68
CA ASP A 195 -6.17 19.26 -4.23
C ASP A 195 -6.96 19.27 -2.90
N VAL A 196 -6.45 18.54 -1.90
CA VAL A 196 -7.13 18.37 -0.61
C VAL A 196 -6.18 18.59 0.57
N HIS A 197 -6.50 19.61 1.37
CA HIS A 197 -5.80 19.89 2.62
C HIS A 197 -6.69 20.69 3.58
N PRO A 198 -6.81 20.33 4.86
CA PRO A 198 -6.19 19.17 5.53
C PRO A 198 -6.97 17.86 5.30
N ILE A 199 -6.32 16.72 5.51
CA ILE A 199 -6.99 15.40 5.53
C ILE A 199 -7.28 15.01 6.97
N ARG A 200 -8.50 14.53 7.23
CA ARG A 200 -8.90 14.01 8.55
C ARG A 200 -8.71 12.49 8.59
N PRO A 201 -7.67 11.98 9.26
CA PRO A 201 -7.45 10.55 9.42
C PRO A 201 -8.43 9.92 10.42
N ASN A 202 -8.69 8.63 10.26
CA ASN A 202 -9.47 7.83 11.21
C ASN A 202 -8.54 6.94 12.05
N PHE A 203 -8.13 7.48 13.20
CA PHE A 203 -7.31 6.76 14.18
C PHE A 203 -8.18 5.88 15.08
N MET A 204 -7.97 4.57 14.98
CA MET A 204 -8.65 3.60 15.85
C MET A 204 -7.67 3.00 16.87
N MET A 205 -8.16 2.74 18.09
CA MET A 205 -7.37 2.14 19.18
C MET A 205 -6.93 0.71 18.87
N ASN A 206 -7.78 -0.02 18.14
CA ASN A 206 -7.48 -1.31 17.53
C ASN A 206 -7.94 -1.29 16.06
N SER A 207 -7.87 -2.41 15.34
CA SER A 207 -8.38 -2.47 13.96
C SER A 207 -7.70 -1.50 12.98
N ALA A 208 -6.44 -1.09 13.22
CA ALA A 208 -5.73 -0.19 12.30
C ALA A 208 -5.72 -0.67 10.84
N ALA A 209 -5.39 -1.94 10.60
CA ALA A 209 -5.33 -2.49 9.24
C ALA A 209 -6.72 -2.66 8.60
N CYS A 210 -7.60 -3.45 9.22
CA CYS A 210 -8.92 -3.71 8.68
C CYS A 210 -9.78 -2.44 8.66
N GLY A 211 -9.81 -1.68 9.74
CA GLY A 211 -10.60 -0.45 9.81
C GLY A 211 -10.02 0.68 8.99
N GLY A 212 -8.70 0.78 8.85
CA GLY A 212 -8.08 1.74 7.94
C GLY A 212 -8.48 1.47 6.48
N ALA A 213 -8.49 0.20 6.07
CA ALA A 213 -9.00 -0.22 4.77
C ALA A 213 -10.50 0.11 4.60
N VAL A 214 -11.34 -0.27 5.56
CA VAL A 214 -12.79 0.02 5.51
C VAL A 214 -13.06 1.53 5.45
N TRP A 215 -12.41 2.33 6.30
CA TRP A 215 -12.57 3.78 6.29
C TRP A 215 -12.22 4.38 4.94
N SER A 216 -11.08 3.99 4.39
CA SER A 216 -10.60 4.54 3.11
C SER A 216 -11.47 4.13 1.94
N TYR A 217 -12.05 2.92 2.00
CA TYR A 217 -13.05 2.44 1.05
C TYR A 217 -14.34 3.26 1.11
N VAL A 218 -14.92 3.41 2.32
CA VAL A 218 -16.22 4.05 2.51
C VAL A 218 -16.16 5.55 2.26
N GLU A 219 -15.15 6.23 2.81
CA GLU A 219 -14.99 7.68 2.68
C GLU A 219 -14.29 8.08 1.37
N ASN A 220 -13.85 7.10 0.58
CA ASN A 220 -13.10 7.29 -0.65
C ASN A 220 -11.96 8.32 -0.49
N THR A 221 -11.15 8.16 0.56
CA THR A 221 -10.05 9.09 0.89
C THR A 221 -8.85 8.34 1.46
N ILE A 222 -7.66 8.95 1.40
CA ILE A 222 -6.46 8.38 2.01
C ILE A 222 -6.62 8.29 3.53
N ASN A 223 -6.04 7.25 4.13
CA ASN A 223 -5.88 7.17 5.57
C ASN A 223 -4.46 6.75 5.94
N ILE A 224 -3.88 7.43 6.92
CA ILE A 224 -2.52 7.17 7.42
C ILE A 224 -2.61 6.98 8.92
N VAL A 225 -2.33 5.76 9.38
CA VAL A 225 -2.56 5.39 10.79
C VAL A 225 -1.45 4.49 11.35
N PRO A 226 -1.07 4.70 12.63
CA PRO A 226 -0.16 3.83 13.36
C PRO A 226 -0.62 2.37 13.38
N MET A 227 0.32 1.49 13.68
CA MET A 227 0.06 0.07 13.87
C MET A 227 -0.77 -0.17 15.14
N CYS A 228 -1.79 -1.03 15.05
CA CYS A 228 -2.45 -1.59 16.23
C CYS A 228 -1.74 -2.89 16.67
N SER A 229 -2.13 -3.45 17.81
CA SER A 229 -1.53 -4.70 18.32
C SER A 229 -1.60 -5.86 17.31
N GLY A 230 -2.69 -5.93 16.52
CA GLY A 230 -2.85 -6.93 15.47
C GLY A 230 -1.92 -6.70 14.27
N SER A 231 -1.69 -5.44 13.89
CA SER A 231 -0.72 -5.11 12.83
C SER A 231 0.70 -5.52 13.21
N TYR A 232 1.13 -5.26 14.46
CA TYR A 232 2.44 -5.70 14.94
C TYR A 232 2.61 -7.22 14.92
N THR A 233 1.66 -7.93 15.51
CA THR A 233 1.80 -9.38 15.76
C THR A 233 1.49 -10.23 14.52
N ALA A 234 0.29 -10.04 13.93
CA ALA A 234 -0.19 -10.79 12.79
C ALA A 234 0.22 -10.16 11.45
N GLY A 235 0.28 -8.82 11.40
CA GLY A 235 0.76 -8.09 10.21
C GLY A 235 2.27 -8.13 10.04
N LYS A 236 3.03 -8.60 11.05
CA LYS A 236 4.50 -8.72 11.05
C LYS A 236 5.19 -7.40 10.75
N THR A 237 4.82 -6.35 11.49
CA THR A 237 5.35 -5.00 11.26
C THR A 237 6.41 -4.60 12.27
N GLU A 238 7.33 -3.74 11.85
CA GLU A 238 8.37 -3.17 12.70
C GLU A 238 7.88 -1.88 13.39
N GLN A 239 8.56 -1.45 14.46
CA GLN A 239 8.14 -0.29 15.28
C GLN A 239 8.13 1.04 14.52
N GLY A 240 8.97 1.18 13.50
CA GLY A 240 9.04 2.37 12.66
C GLY A 240 8.06 2.37 11.48
N GLU A 241 7.27 1.31 11.30
CA GLU A 241 6.35 1.16 10.17
C GLU A 241 4.97 1.75 10.48
N ILE A 242 4.31 2.27 9.44
CA ILE A 242 2.98 2.88 9.49
C ILE A 242 2.10 2.34 8.35
N ASN A 243 0.78 2.37 8.54
CA ASN A 243 -0.19 1.98 7.52
C ASN A 243 -0.58 3.19 6.67
N VAL A 244 -0.60 3.01 5.35
CA VAL A 244 -1.14 3.98 4.39
C VAL A 244 -2.16 3.26 3.49
N PHE A 245 -3.36 3.80 3.39
CA PHE A 245 -4.45 3.27 2.55
C PHE A 245 -4.85 4.34 1.55
N ILE A 246 -4.90 4.00 0.27
CA ILE A 246 -5.22 4.93 -0.81
C ILE A 246 -6.30 4.28 -1.69
N PRO A 247 -7.43 4.95 -1.98
CA PRO A 247 -8.41 4.45 -2.95
C PRO A 247 -7.76 4.21 -4.31
N TRP A 248 -8.12 3.12 -4.99
CA TRP A 248 -7.49 2.74 -6.25
C TRP A 248 -7.58 3.85 -7.31
N ALA A 249 -8.75 4.49 -7.42
CA ALA A 249 -9.00 5.59 -8.34
C ALA A 249 -8.09 6.82 -8.12
N HIS A 250 -7.47 6.94 -6.95
CA HIS A 250 -6.57 8.06 -6.58
C HIS A 250 -5.09 7.67 -6.70
N PHE A 251 -4.79 6.38 -6.77
CA PHE A 251 -3.43 5.87 -6.61
C PHE A 251 -2.50 6.28 -7.75
N GLU A 252 -2.95 6.17 -9.00
CA GLU A 252 -2.12 6.59 -10.15
C GLU A 252 -1.82 8.09 -10.11
N LYS A 253 -2.81 8.93 -9.74
CA LYS A 253 -2.63 10.38 -9.63
C LYS A 253 -1.54 10.76 -8.62
N LEU A 254 -1.51 10.07 -7.47
CA LEU A 254 -0.45 10.21 -6.48
C LEU A 254 0.93 9.84 -7.08
N VAL A 255 1.02 8.70 -7.76
CA VAL A 255 2.30 8.24 -8.35
C VAL A 255 2.77 9.21 -9.44
N VAL A 256 1.87 9.70 -10.27
CA VAL A 256 2.17 10.72 -11.28
C VAL A 256 2.65 12.01 -10.63
N ARG A 257 2.02 12.46 -9.55
CA ARG A 257 2.45 13.66 -8.83
C ARG A 257 3.86 13.52 -8.26
N LEU A 258 4.20 12.35 -7.70
CA LEU A 258 5.57 12.02 -7.27
C LEU A 258 6.55 12.13 -8.44
N LEU A 259 6.24 11.57 -9.61
CA LEU A 259 7.08 11.67 -10.80
C LEU A 259 7.28 13.12 -11.26
N GLU A 260 6.20 13.89 -11.38
CA GLU A 260 6.26 15.31 -11.78
C GLU A 260 7.10 16.14 -10.81
N ARG A 261 6.96 15.88 -9.50
CA ARG A 261 7.78 16.53 -8.48
C ARG A 261 9.25 16.17 -8.66
N THR A 262 9.57 14.89 -8.78
CA THR A 262 10.95 14.43 -8.93
C THR A 262 11.59 14.99 -10.20
N ALA A 263 10.88 14.98 -11.32
CA ALA A 263 11.38 15.53 -12.58
C ALA A 263 11.65 17.04 -12.49
N SER A 264 10.74 17.80 -11.88
CA SER A 264 10.88 19.27 -11.75
C SER A 264 11.90 19.71 -10.71
N GLN A 265 12.04 18.96 -9.61
CA GLN A 265 12.90 19.32 -8.49
C GLN A 265 14.27 18.66 -8.53
N GLY A 266 14.47 17.62 -9.35
CA GLY A 266 15.72 16.88 -9.50
C GLY A 266 15.86 15.64 -8.60
N GLY A 267 14.95 15.43 -7.65
CA GLY A 267 15.02 14.30 -6.71
C GLY A 267 13.73 14.10 -5.92
N ALA A 268 13.56 12.89 -5.37
CA ALA A 268 12.31 12.48 -4.69
C ALA A 268 12.20 12.97 -3.25
N SER A 269 13.29 13.39 -2.59
CA SER A 269 13.28 13.80 -1.18
C SER A 269 12.59 15.15 -0.95
N PHE A 270 11.68 15.21 0.04
CA PHE A 270 11.15 16.45 0.60
C PHE A 270 12.09 17.11 1.63
N PRO A 271 12.78 16.36 2.50
CA PRO A 271 13.74 16.98 3.40
C PRO A 271 14.86 17.72 2.65
N ARG A 272 15.33 17.23 1.51
CA ARG A 272 16.29 17.98 0.68
C ARG A 272 15.92 17.87 -0.79
N THR A 273 15.22 18.90 -1.26
CA THR A 273 14.80 19.05 -2.66
C THR A 273 15.99 18.89 -3.61
N GLY A 274 15.80 18.09 -4.66
CA GLY A 274 16.84 17.80 -5.66
C GLY A 274 17.76 16.64 -5.33
N GLU A 275 17.60 16.01 -4.16
CA GLU A 275 18.37 14.82 -3.78
C GLU A 275 17.51 13.55 -3.84
N THR A 276 18.18 12.41 -3.97
CA THR A 276 17.54 11.10 -3.91
C THR A 276 17.09 10.74 -2.51
N TYR A 277 16.01 9.97 -2.39
CA TYR A 277 15.52 9.43 -1.11
C TYR A 277 16.21 8.10 -0.75
N PRO A 278 16.53 7.83 0.54
CA PRO A 278 16.34 8.69 1.73
C PRO A 278 17.47 9.70 1.96
N GLY A 279 18.48 9.75 1.08
CA GLY A 279 19.51 10.80 1.00
C GLY A 279 20.05 11.34 2.34
N PHE A 280 20.28 12.66 2.37
CA PHE A 280 20.65 13.44 3.55
C PHE A 280 19.41 13.94 4.33
N ASP A 281 18.38 13.11 4.49
CA ASP A 281 17.16 13.47 5.21
C ASP A 281 17.40 13.73 6.72
N ILE A 282 18.64 13.52 7.20
CA ILE A 282 19.09 13.68 8.58
C ILE A 282 19.49 15.14 8.92
N CYS A 283 19.81 16.00 7.95
CA CYS A 283 20.25 17.36 8.26
C CYS A 283 19.97 18.38 7.15
N LYS A 284 18.82 19.06 7.28
CA LYS A 284 18.30 20.07 6.36
C LYS A 284 19.16 21.35 6.38
N LEU A 285 20.30 21.40 5.67
CA LEU A 285 21.12 22.62 5.48
C LEU A 285 22.20 22.87 6.56
N CYS A 286 22.74 21.83 7.18
CA CYS A 286 23.92 22.02 8.03
C CYS A 286 25.15 22.34 7.18
N ASN A 287 25.69 23.55 7.32
CA ASN A 287 26.89 24.01 6.62
C ASN A 287 28.14 23.15 6.91
N PHE A 288 28.10 22.29 7.93
CA PHE A 288 29.18 21.34 8.23
C PHE A 288 29.15 20.07 7.37
N LEU A 289 28.05 19.78 6.67
CA LEU A 289 27.90 18.60 5.81
C LEU A 289 27.94 18.99 4.32
N LEU A 290 28.92 19.82 3.96
CA LEU A 290 29.16 20.23 2.58
C LEU A 290 30.36 19.44 2.02
N PHE A 291 30.11 18.65 0.98
CA PHE A 291 31.16 18.01 0.20
C PHE A 291 31.47 18.91 -1.00
N ARG A 292 32.74 19.22 -1.23
CA ARG A 292 33.20 19.97 -2.41
C ARG A 292 33.94 19.03 -3.35
N LYS A 293 33.85 19.29 -4.66
CA LYS A 293 34.73 18.63 -5.62
C LYS A 293 36.20 18.90 -5.21
N PRO A 294 37.12 17.94 -5.42
CA PRO A 294 38.54 18.24 -5.37
C PRO A 294 38.83 19.44 -6.27
N LYS A 295 39.72 20.34 -5.84
CA LYS A 295 40.30 21.29 -6.78
C LYS A 295 41.05 20.45 -7.82
N GLU A 296 40.78 20.66 -9.10
CA GLU A 296 41.69 20.18 -10.13
C GLU A 296 43.04 20.85 -9.86
N ASP A 297 44.13 20.08 -9.79
CA ASP A 297 45.46 20.62 -9.51
C ASP A 297 45.76 21.71 -10.56
N GLU A 298 45.99 22.94 -10.08
CA GLU A 298 46.47 24.08 -10.89
C GLU A 298 47.88 23.82 -11.45
#